data_AF-A0A4R3DPE9-F1
#
_entry.id   AF-A0A4R3DPE9-F1
#
_cell.length_a   1.000
_cell.length_b   1.000
_cell.length_c   1.000
_cell.angle_alpha   90.00
_cell.angle_beta   90.00
_cell.angle_gamma   90.00
#
_symmetry.space_group_name_H-M   'P 1'
#
loop_
_entity.id
_entity.type
_entity.pdbx_description
1 polymer ?
#
loop_
_entity_poly.entity_id
_entity_poly.type
_entity_poly.pdbx_seq_one_letter_code
_entity_poly.pdbx_strand_id
1 'polypeptide(L)'
;MVVQRWGVRWPIHVVLGAFMVERATGRIVDLPGPPHYAPSGARFLSLSVCGDNCSNRIDIWSVDDGVAKLEWRYRIKERTEKAFTYEFVEWEGNEQIKLRILPEIEAPGDLPGKVGDKSRSILASLTRTEQIWTLDPQLPQ
;
A
#
# COMPACT_ATOMS: atom_id res chain seq x y z
N MET A 1 -3.00 -13.10 33.18
CA MET A 1 -3.70 -12.83 31.91
C MET A 1 -2.76 -12.00 31.06
N VAL A 2 -2.10 -12.60 30.06
CA VAL A 2 -1.06 -11.93 29.26
C VAL A 2 -1.68 -11.48 27.95
N VAL A 3 -1.81 -10.17 27.76
CA VAL A 3 -2.16 -9.57 26.48
C VAL A 3 -0.86 -9.48 25.66
N GLN A 4 -0.68 -10.37 24.69
CA GLN A 4 0.40 -10.24 23.71
C GLN A 4 0.03 -9.13 22.72
N ARG A 5 0.66 -7.96 22.91
CA ARG A 5 0.72 -6.91 21.89
C ARG A 5 1.76 -7.32 20.84
N TRP A 6 1.32 -7.54 19.61
CA TRP A 6 2.22 -7.70 18.47
C TRP A 6 2.79 -6.32 18.12
N GLY A 7 4.03 -6.05 18.52
CA GLY A 7 4.80 -4.89 18.09
C GLY A 7 5.83 -5.35 17.07
N VAL A 8 5.78 -4.79 15.85
CA VAL A 8 6.79 -5.04 14.83
C VAL A 8 7.68 -3.81 14.73
N ARG A 9 8.98 -3.99 15.01
CA ARG A 9 10.02 -2.96 14.89
C ARG A 9 10.95 -3.34 13.74
N TRP A 10 10.87 -2.62 12.63
CA TRP A 10 11.74 -2.86 11.47
C TRP A 10 12.88 -1.83 11.40
N PRO A 11 14.15 -2.25 11.30
CA PRO A 11 15.19 -1.40 10.75
C PRO A 11 15.12 -1.40 9.22
N ILE A 12 15.53 -0.28 8.63
CA ILE A 12 15.38 0.10 7.22
C ILE A 12 16.33 -0.73 6.31
N HIS A 13 15.83 -1.07 5.11
CA HIS A 13 16.48 -1.70 3.94
C HIS A 13 16.76 -3.22 3.95
N VAL A 14 15.74 -4.06 3.75
CA VAL A 14 15.81 -5.30 2.93
C VAL A 14 14.43 -5.58 2.32
N VAL A 15 14.38 -5.83 1.01
CA VAL A 15 13.21 -6.30 0.26
C VAL A 15 12.84 -7.71 0.73
N LEU A 16 12.06 -7.82 1.80
CA LEU A 16 11.34 -9.04 2.13
C LEU A 16 9.88 -8.82 1.73
N GLY A 17 9.48 -9.45 0.64
CA GLY A 17 8.08 -9.48 0.21
C GLY A 17 7.20 -9.98 1.36
N ALA A 18 6.04 -9.35 1.54
CA ALA A 18 5.04 -9.85 2.46
C ALA A 18 4.23 -10.94 1.75
N PHE A 19 3.81 -11.96 2.47
CA PHE A 19 2.92 -13.00 1.95
C PHE A 19 1.84 -13.30 2.97
N MET A 20 0.70 -13.77 2.48
CA MET A 20 -0.35 -14.37 3.29
C MET A 20 -0.30 -15.88 3.16
N VAL A 21 -0.69 -16.56 4.22
CA VAL A 21 -0.92 -18.00 4.22
C VAL A 21 -2.37 -18.24 4.58
N GLU A 22 -3.12 -18.83 3.66
CA GLU A 22 -4.49 -19.26 3.92
C GLU A 22 -4.46 -20.46 4.87
N ARG A 23 -5.01 -20.32 6.08
CA ARG A 23 -4.89 -21.32 7.14
C ARG A 23 -5.46 -22.69 6.73
N ALA A 24 -6.60 -22.69 6.02
CA ALA A 24 -7.32 -23.92 5.67
C ALA A 24 -6.58 -24.74 4.60
N THR A 25 -5.93 -24.07 3.64
CA THR A 25 -5.35 -24.71 2.46
C THR A 25 -3.81 -24.73 2.47
N GLY A 26 -3.19 -23.93 3.35
CA GLY A 26 -1.76 -23.63 3.31
C GLY A 26 -1.34 -22.79 2.09
N ARG A 27 -2.31 -22.30 1.29
CA ARG A 27 -2.02 -21.55 0.07
C ARG A 27 -1.33 -20.24 0.40
N ILE A 28 -0.21 -19.99 -0.27
CA ILE A 28 0.57 -18.76 -0.15
C ILE A 28 0.09 -17.77 -1.21
N VAL A 29 -0.12 -16.52 -0.80
CA VAL A 29 -0.45 -15.40 -1.68
C VAL A 29 0.55 -14.29 -1.45
N ASP A 30 1.32 -13.95 -2.49
CA ASP A 30 2.28 -12.85 -2.42
C ASP A 30 1.57 -11.50 -2.38
N LEU A 31 1.91 -10.70 -1.37
CA LEU A 31 1.46 -9.34 -1.24
C LEU A 31 2.47 -8.39 -1.89
N PRO A 32 1.98 -7.30 -2.51
CA PRO A 32 2.85 -6.28 -3.11
C PRO A 32 3.74 -5.58 -2.05
N GLY A 33 3.29 -5.53 -0.80
CA GLY A 33 4.09 -5.05 0.33
C GLY A 33 3.40 -5.36 1.66
N PRO A 34 3.95 -4.89 2.79
CA PRO A 34 3.41 -5.15 4.12
C PRO A 34 1.93 -4.74 4.26
N PRO A 35 1.11 -5.51 4.99
CA PRO A 35 -0.29 -5.19 5.19
C PRO A 35 -0.49 -4.07 6.23
N HIS A 36 -1.39 -3.14 5.92
CA HIS A 36 -1.91 -2.10 6.80
C HIS A 36 -3.36 -2.42 7.13
N TYR A 37 -3.61 -2.94 8.33
CA TYR A 37 -4.95 -3.38 8.76
C TYR A 37 -5.86 -2.20 9.09
N ALA A 38 -7.13 -2.32 8.70
CA ALA A 38 -8.20 -1.48 9.22
C ALA A 38 -8.37 -1.70 10.73
N PRO A 39 -8.93 -0.72 11.49
CA PRO A 39 -9.12 -0.84 12.94
C PRO A 39 -9.89 -2.10 13.38
N SER A 40 -10.87 -2.55 12.59
CA SER A 40 -11.61 -3.80 12.86
C SER A 40 -10.82 -5.08 12.62
N GLY A 41 -9.72 -5.02 11.85
CA GLY A 41 -9.00 -6.18 11.35
C GLY A 41 -9.69 -6.94 10.21
N ALA A 42 -10.93 -6.59 9.85
CA ALA A 42 -11.70 -7.26 8.80
C ALA A 42 -11.18 -6.95 7.37
N ARG A 43 -10.32 -5.93 7.23
CA ARG A 43 -9.67 -5.57 5.97
C ARG A 43 -8.24 -5.15 6.19
N PHE A 44 -7.45 -5.24 5.13
CA PHE A 44 -6.15 -4.59 5.08
C PHE A 44 -5.83 -4.11 3.67
N LEU A 45 -4.97 -3.10 3.60
CA LEU A 45 -4.37 -2.60 2.39
C LEU A 45 -2.93 -3.12 2.31
N SER A 46 -2.50 -3.56 1.14
CA SER A 46 -1.11 -3.86 0.84
C SER A 46 -0.68 -3.10 -0.40
N LEU A 47 0.45 -2.42 -0.35
CA LEU A 47 0.95 -1.62 -1.46
C LEU A 47 2.43 -1.90 -1.70
N SER A 48 2.83 -2.02 -2.96
CA SER A 48 4.24 -2.01 -3.36
C SER A 48 4.54 -0.68 -4.00
N VAL A 49 5.62 -0.07 -3.56
CA VAL A 49 6.28 0.99 -4.27
C VAL A 49 7.74 0.60 -4.32
N CYS A 50 8.22 0.24 -5.50
CA CYS A 50 9.65 0.28 -5.75
C CYS A 50 9.92 0.85 -7.15
N GLY A 51 11.17 1.26 -7.39
CA GLY A 51 11.64 1.65 -8.71
C GLY A 51 11.57 0.49 -9.71
N ASP A 52 12.42 0.51 -10.74
CA ASP A 52 12.32 -0.46 -11.85
C ASP A 52 12.17 -1.93 -11.39
N ASN A 53 11.20 -2.63 -12.00
CA ASN A 53 10.86 -4.06 -11.85
C ASN A 53 9.97 -4.50 -10.66
N CYS A 54 9.27 -3.59 -9.97
CA CYS A 54 8.16 -3.98 -9.07
C CYS A 54 6.79 -3.92 -9.73
N SER A 55 5.86 -4.73 -9.22
CA SER A 55 4.47 -4.78 -9.73
C SER A 55 3.63 -3.51 -9.48
N ASN A 56 4.20 -2.50 -8.80
CA ASN A 56 3.64 -1.18 -8.47
C ASN A 56 2.11 -1.18 -8.44
N ARG A 57 1.57 -1.70 -7.34
CA ARG A 57 0.12 -1.90 -7.18
C ARG A 57 -0.32 -1.68 -5.75
N ILE A 58 -1.58 -1.28 -5.62
CA ILE A 58 -2.32 -1.17 -4.37
C ILE A 58 -3.41 -2.24 -4.40
N ASP A 59 -3.39 -3.13 -3.41
CA ASP A 59 -4.40 -4.17 -3.25
C ASP A 59 -5.15 -3.94 -1.92
N ILE A 60 -6.47 -4.06 -1.95
CA ILE A 60 -7.32 -4.07 -0.76
C ILE A 60 -7.95 -5.45 -0.63
N TRP A 61 -7.88 -6.00 0.57
CA TRP A 61 -8.36 -7.33 0.89
C TRP A 61 -9.34 -7.28 2.06
N SER A 62 -10.39 -8.09 2.02
CA SER A 62 -11.15 -8.50 3.20
C SER A 62 -10.61 -9.79 3.77
N VAL A 63 -10.78 -9.94 5.08
CA VAL A 63 -10.54 -11.17 5.82
C VAL A 63 -11.84 -11.52 6.53
N ASP A 64 -12.43 -12.65 6.16
CA ASP A 64 -13.61 -13.22 6.82
C ASP A 64 -13.34 -14.68 7.14
N ASP A 65 -13.57 -15.07 8.40
CA ASP A 65 -13.27 -16.41 8.93
C ASP A 65 -11.88 -16.96 8.55
N GLY A 66 -10.86 -16.10 8.53
CA GLY A 66 -9.50 -16.45 8.17
C GLY A 66 -9.26 -16.67 6.66
N VAL A 67 -10.25 -16.39 5.83
CA VAL A 67 -10.16 -16.40 4.36
C VAL A 67 -9.96 -14.98 3.86
N ALA A 68 -8.85 -14.76 3.16
CA ALA A 68 -8.56 -13.47 2.53
C ALA A 68 -9.15 -13.41 1.11
N LYS A 69 -9.91 -12.35 0.81
CA LYS A 69 -10.50 -12.09 -0.51
C LYS A 69 -10.02 -10.74 -1.03
N LEU A 70 -9.53 -10.72 -2.28
CA LEU A 70 -9.18 -9.46 -2.95
C LEU A 70 -10.48 -8.71 -3.26
N GLU A 71 -10.65 -7.52 -2.70
CA GLU A 71 -11.80 -6.64 -2.97
C GLU A 71 -11.52 -5.72 -4.15
N TRP A 72 -10.30 -5.18 -4.21
CA TRP A 72 -9.94 -4.17 -5.20
C TRP A 72 -8.44 -4.14 -5.47
N ARG A 73 -8.08 -3.74 -6.69
CA ARG A 73 -6.69 -3.61 -7.14
C ARG A 73 -6.54 -2.41 -8.05
N TYR A 74 -5.53 -1.60 -7.78
CA TYR A 74 -5.03 -0.56 -8.68
C TYR A 74 -3.61 -0.88 -9.11
N ARG A 75 -3.39 -0.86 -10.42
CA ARG A 75 -2.06 -1.03 -11.01
C ARG A 75 -1.56 0.33 -11.46
N ILE A 76 -0.39 0.69 -10.96
CA ILE A 76 0.31 1.90 -11.34
C ILE A 76 0.99 1.61 -12.69
N LYS A 77 0.68 2.35 -13.76
CA LYS A 77 1.21 2.12 -15.10
C LYS A 77 2.62 2.72 -15.24
N GLU A 78 3.57 1.86 -15.59
CA GLU A 78 5.00 2.19 -15.76
C GLU A 78 5.33 3.29 -16.80
N ARG A 79 4.40 3.68 -17.69
CA ARG A 79 4.73 4.64 -18.77
C ARG A 79 4.42 6.10 -18.45
N THR A 80 3.50 6.38 -17.54
CA THR A 80 3.04 7.74 -17.20
C THR A 80 3.13 8.04 -15.71
N GLU A 81 3.14 7.01 -14.86
CA GLU A 81 3.14 7.14 -13.40
C GLU A 81 4.50 6.82 -12.74
N LYS A 82 5.57 6.59 -13.53
CA LYS A 82 6.99 6.55 -13.06
C LYS A 82 7.47 7.83 -12.37
N ALA A 83 6.60 8.83 -12.26
CA ALA A 83 6.89 10.06 -11.53
C ALA A 83 6.22 10.07 -10.16
N PHE A 84 5.44 9.06 -9.77
CA PHE A 84 4.69 9.06 -8.53
C PHE A 84 4.64 7.71 -7.83
N THR A 85 4.62 7.78 -6.52
CA THR A 85 4.54 6.64 -5.61
C THR A 85 3.47 6.90 -4.55
N TYR A 86 2.90 5.83 -3.99
CA TYR A 86 1.88 5.93 -2.95
C TYR A 86 2.43 5.50 -1.60
N GLU A 87 2.20 6.29 -0.57
CA GLU A 87 2.53 5.96 0.82
C GLU A 87 1.23 5.85 1.63
N PHE A 88 1.12 4.80 2.44
CA PHE A 88 0.01 4.68 3.38
C PHE A 88 0.15 5.72 4.50
N VAL A 89 -0.91 6.46 4.78
CA VAL A 89 -0.95 7.42 5.89
C VAL A 89 -1.71 6.82 7.07
N GLU A 90 -3.01 6.58 6.89
CA GLU A 90 -3.86 6.05 7.95
C GLU A 90 -5.17 5.45 7.40
N TRP A 91 -5.84 4.67 8.23
CA TRP A 91 -7.24 4.30 8.04
C TRP A 91 -8.14 5.30 8.77
N GLU A 92 -9.21 5.75 8.11
CA GLU A 92 -10.31 6.51 8.71
C GLU A 92 -11.52 5.59 8.86
N GLY A 93 -11.68 5.01 10.05
CA GLY A 93 -12.64 3.92 10.26
C GLY A 93 -12.27 2.68 9.44
N ASN A 94 -13.27 1.96 8.93
CA ASN A 94 -13.07 0.68 8.22
C ASN A 94 -13.25 0.75 6.71
N GLU A 95 -13.61 1.93 6.20
CA GLU A 95 -14.12 2.12 4.82
C GLU A 95 -13.38 3.25 4.09
N GLN A 96 -12.43 3.92 4.74
CA GLN A 96 -11.64 4.99 4.14
C GLN A 96 -10.16 4.85 4.50
N ILE A 97 -9.29 5.08 3.52
CA ILE A 97 -7.84 5.06 3.68
C ILE A 97 -7.29 6.36 3.12
N LYS A 98 -6.47 7.04 3.90
CA LYS A 98 -5.66 8.16 3.44
C LYS A 98 -4.32 7.65 2.92
N LEU A 99 -3.99 8.10 1.72
CA LEU A 99 -2.73 7.88 1.05
C LEU A 99 -2.04 9.21 0.78
N ARG A 100 -0.72 9.16 0.65
CA ARG A 100 0.10 10.28 0.18
C ARG A 100 0.72 9.89 -1.15
N ILE A 101 0.51 10.72 -2.16
CA ILE A 101 1.18 10.62 -3.46
C ILE A 101 2.49 11.40 -3.34
N LEU A 102 3.60 10.72 -3.57
CA LEU A 102 4.95 11.26 -3.51
C LEU A 102 5.56 11.24 -4.91
N PRO A 103 6.16 12.33 -5.39
CA PRO A 103 6.90 12.28 -6.64
C PRO A 103 8.09 11.31 -6.52
N GLU A 104 8.33 10.49 -7.53
CA GLU A 104 9.54 9.66 -7.64
C GLU A 104 10.73 10.61 -7.79
N ILE A 105 11.70 10.51 -6.86
CA ILE A 105 12.94 11.30 -6.92
C ILE A 105 13.85 10.56 -7.89
N GLU A 106 14.14 11.15 -9.05
CA GLU A 106 15.16 10.64 -9.97
C GLU A 106 16.45 10.36 -9.17
N ALA A 107 17.03 9.16 -9.37
CA ALA A 107 18.19 8.68 -8.63
C ALA A 107 19.34 9.71 -8.62
N PRO A 108 20.17 9.78 -7.55
CA PRO A 108 21.22 10.77 -7.40
C PRO A 108 22.39 10.47 -8.35
N GLY A 109 22.25 10.89 -9.60
CA GLY A 109 23.29 10.91 -10.62
C GLY A 109 23.68 12.32 -11.05
N ASP A 110 22.81 13.31 -10.87
CA ASP A 110 23.08 14.70 -11.24
C ASP A 110 22.85 15.68 -10.07
N LEU A 111 23.98 16.21 -9.59
CA LEU A 111 24.18 17.42 -8.79
C LEU A 111 23.88 17.39 -7.27
N PRO A 112 24.83 17.85 -6.43
CA PRO A 112 24.57 18.10 -5.02
C PRO A 112 23.72 19.37 -4.89
N GLY A 113 22.49 19.27 -4.38
CA GLY A 113 21.79 20.46 -3.88
C GLY A 113 20.30 20.61 -4.13
N LYS A 114 19.55 19.58 -4.54
CA LYS A 114 18.08 19.62 -4.46
C LYS A 114 17.54 18.31 -3.92
N VAL A 115 17.45 18.24 -2.59
CA VAL A 115 16.50 17.34 -1.93
C VAL A 115 15.14 17.67 -2.57
N GLY A 116 14.60 16.74 -3.34
CA GLY A 116 13.28 16.87 -3.95
C GLY A 116 12.32 17.32 -2.88
N ASP A 117 11.72 18.49 -3.11
CA ASP A 117 10.88 19.17 -2.14
C ASP A 117 9.66 18.28 -1.83
N LYS A 118 9.70 17.57 -0.69
CA LYS A 118 8.59 16.72 -0.20
C LYS A 118 7.28 17.52 -0.04
N SER A 119 7.35 18.84 -0.15
CA SER A 119 6.24 19.80 -0.14
C SER A 119 5.24 19.62 -1.29
N ARG A 120 5.55 18.84 -2.34
CA ARG A 120 4.61 18.54 -3.45
C ARG A 120 3.87 17.21 -3.29
N SER A 121 3.68 16.73 -2.06
CA SER A 121 2.84 15.56 -1.84
C SER A 121 1.37 15.90 -2.01
N ILE A 122 0.61 15.07 -2.73
CA ILE A 122 -0.85 15.19 -2.86
C ILE A 122 -1.48 14.16 -1.94
N LEU A 123 -2.54 14.51 -1.22
CA LEU A 123 -3.32 13.52 -0.48
C LEU A 123 -4.31 12.84 -1.42
N ALA A 124 -4.36 11.52 -1.32
CA ALA A 124 -5.37 10.70 -1.97
C ALA A 124 -6.20 9.96 -0.92
N SER A 125 -7.45 9.67 -1.26
CA SER A 125 -8.37 8.88 -0.46
C SER A 125 -8.80 7.67 -1.26
N LEU A 126 -8.76 6.50 -0.61
CA LEU A 126 -9.51 5.32 -1.04
C LEU A 126 -10.75 5.23 -0.19
N THR A 127 -11.91 5.37 -0.82
CA THR A 127 -13.20 5.33 -0.11
C THR A 127 -14.03 4.18 -0.65
N ARG A 128 -14.61 3.40 0.26
CA ARG A 128 -15.55 2.34 -0.05
C ARG A 128 -16.98 2.86 0.02
N THR A 129 -17.67 2.81 -1.11
CA THR A 129 -19.11 3.05 -1.20
C THR A 129 -19.79 1.74 -1.53
N GLU A 130 -20.62 1.24 -0.61
CA GLU A 130 -21.28 -0.07 -0.66
C GLU A 130 -20.30 -1.24 -0.75
N GLN A 131 -19.80 -1.53 -1.95
CA GLN A 131 -18.87 -2.63 -2.25
C GLN A 131 -17.76 -2.22 -3.23
N ILE A 132 -17.69 -0.95 -3.62
CA ILE A 132 -16.72 -0.45 -4.61
C ILE A 132 -15.74 0.48 -3.92
N TRP A 133 -14.45 0.27 -4.16
CA TRP A 133 -13.39 1.17 -3.76
C TRP A 133 -13.10 2.18 -4.87
N THR A 134 -13.03 3.45 -4.50
CA THR A 134 -12.71 4.55 -5.40
C THR A 134 -11.48 5.27 -4.87
N LEU A 135 -10.46 5.41 -5.73
CA LEU A 135 -9.27 6.24 -5.48
C LEU A 135 -9.53 7.64 -6.00
N ASP A 136 -9.29 8.66 -5.17
CA ASP A 136 -9.41 10.08 -5.53
C ASP A 136 -8.24 10.89 -4.94
N PRO A 137 -7.53 11.72 -5.72
CA PRO A 137 -7.63 11.83 -7.18
C PRO A 137 -7.10 10.58 -7.87
N GLN A 138 -7.73 10.23 -9.00
CA GLN A 138 -7.09 9.33 -9.95
C GLN A 138 -6.02 10.12 -10.70
N LEU A 139 -4.78 9.64 -10.67
CA LEU A 139 -3.74 10.20 -11.54
C LEU A 139 -4.08 9.89 -13.01
N PRO A 140 -3.66 10.73 -13.96
CA PRO A 140 -3.89 10.48 -15.38
C PRO A 140 -3.36 9.10 -15.80
N GLN A 141 -4.24 8.28 -16.36
CA GLN A 141 -3.96 6.91 -16.79
C GLN A 141 -3.27 6.78 -18.14
#